data_AF-A0A2E7VVH8-F1
#
_entry.id   AF-A0A2E7VVH8-F1
#
_cell.length_a   1.000
_cell.length_b   1.000
_cell.length_c   1.000
_cell.angle_alpha   90.00
_cell.angle_beta   90.00
_cell.angle_gamma   90.00
#
_symmetry.space_group_name_H-M   'P 1'
#
loop_
_entity.id
_entity.type
_entity.pdbx_description
1 polymer ?
#
loop_
_entity_poly.entity_id
_entity_poly.type
_entity_poly.pdbx_seq_one_letter_code
_entity_poly.pdbx_strand_id
1 'polypeptide(L)' 'MKKNPLEIAEKICKDLKKRGFKFIGPKIIYAFMQSSGMVNDHIVTCFKYNESNKTKKGIENRDYL' A
#
# COMPACT_ATOMS: atom_id res chain seq x y z
N MET A 1 -8.72 2.72 -18.15
CA MET A 1 -7.98 1.53 -17.70
C MET A 1 -8.06 1.50 -16.18
N LYS A 2 -8.69 0.49 -15.55
CA LYS A 2 -8.78 0.43 -14.08
C LYS A 2 -7.40 0.03 -13.54
N LYS A 3 -6.73 0.90 -12.78
CA LYS A 3 -5.46 0.59 -12.12
C LYS A 3 -5.69 -0.60 -11.17
N ASN A 4 -4.85 -1.63 -11.28
CA ASN A 4 -4.84 -2.77 -10.37
C ASN A 4 -4.29 -2.29 -9.02
N PRO A 5 -5.04 -2.36 -7.90
CA PRO A 5 -4.56 -1.87 -6.60
C PRO A 5 -3.34 -2.63 -6.07
N LEU A 6 -3.04 -3.81 -6.63
CA LEU A 6 -1.88 -4.61 -6.26
C LEU A 6 -0.62 -4.33 -7.07
N GLU A 7 -0.63 -3.42 -8.06
CA GLU A 7 0.53 -3.23 -8.95
C GLU A 7 1.83 -2.92 -8.17
N ILE A 8 1.73 -2.11 -7.13
CA ILE A 8 2.87 -1.76 -6.27
C ILE A 8 3.29 -2.96 -5.41
N ALA A 9 2.31 -3.66 -4.84
CA ALA A 9 2.57 -4.86 -4.05
C ALA A 9 3.22 -5.96 -4.89
N GLU A 10 2.91 -6.08 -6.18
CA GLU A 10 3.58 -6.98 -7.13
C GLU A 10 5.04 -6.60 -7.36
N LYS A 11 5.34 -5.31 -7.53
CA LYS A 11 6.71 -4.81 -7.68
C LYS A 11 7.55 -5.09 -6.43
N ILE A 12 7.01 -4.75 -5.26
CA ILE A 12 7.66 -5.00 -3.96
C ILE A 12 7.85 -6.51 -3.74
N CYS A 13 6.83 -7.32 -4.02
CA CYS A 13 6.91 -8.78 -3.91
C CYS A 13 8.04 -9.36 -4.77
N LYS A 14 8.20 -8.89 -6.02
CA LYS A 14 9.30 -9.32 -6.90
C LYS A 14 10.67 -8.96 -6.31
N ASP A 15 10.83 -7.77 -5.77
CA ASP A 15 12.10 -7.34 -5.17
C ASP A 15 12.43 -8.15 -3.91
N LEU A 16 11.46 -8.34 -3.02
CA LEU A 16 11.65 -9.13 -1.80
C LEU A 16 11.96 -10.60 -2.11
N LYS A 17 11.35 -11.18 -3.15
CA LYS A 17 11.68 -12.55 -3.59
C LYS A 17 13.14 -12.65 -4.04
N LYS A 18 13.65 -11.65 -4.76
CA LYS A 18 15.07 -11.58 -5.17
C LYS A 18 16.01 -11.48 -3.98
N ARG A 19 15.59 -10.83 -2.90
CA ARG A 19 16.33 -10.72 -1.63
C ARG A 19 16.22 -11.96 -0.73
N GLY A 20 15.57 -13.03 -1.20
CA GLY A 20 15.48 -14.31 -0.48
C GLY A 20 14.31 -14.45 0.48
N PHE A 21 13.38 -13.49 0.52
CA PHE A 21 12.17 -13.63 1.33
C PHE A 21 11.27 -14.75 0.78
N LYS A 22 10.79 -15.60 1.69
CA LYS A 22 9.88 -16.72 1.36
C LYS A 22 8.48 -16.43 1.87
N PHE A 23 7.50 -17.16 1.32
CA PHE A 23 6.09 -17.06 1.72
C PHE A 23 5.48 -15.65 1.51
N ILE A 24 5.93 -14.96 0.46
CA ILE A 24 5.44 -13.64 0.08
C ILE A 24 4.68 -13.68 -1.25
N GLY A 25 3.48 -13.09 -1.23
CA GLY A 25 2.63 -12.88 -2.39
C GLY A 25 2.11 -11.44 -2.41
N PRO A 26 1.65 -10.93 -3.56
CA PRO A 26 1.16 -9.55 -3.68
C PRO A 26 0.09 -9.19 -2.63
N LYS A 27 -0.80 -10.13 -2.28
CA LYS A 27 -1.82 -9.90 -1.24
C LYS A 27 -1.22 -9.75 0.17
N ILE A 28 -0.21 -10.54 0.50
CA ILE A 28 0.49 -10.45 1.80
C ILE A 28 1.20 -9.11 1.91
N ILE A 29 1.86 -8.68 0.82
CA ILE A 29 2.53 -7.38 0.76
C ILE A 29 1.51 -6.24 0.86
N TYR A 30 0.38 -6.32 0.16
CA TYR A 30 -0.66 -5.30 0.26
C TYR A 30 -1.23 -5.19 1.68
N ALA A 31 -1.50 -6.33 2.34
CA ALA A 31 -1.94 -6.34 3.74
C ALA A 31 -0.89 -5.74 4.68
N PHE A 32 0.40 -6.01 4.44
CA PHE A 32 1.49 -5.37 5.18
C PHE A 32 1.53 -3.85 4.94
N MET A 33 1.30 -3.40 3.72
CA MET A 33 1.24 -1.97 3.40
C MET A 33 0.08 -1.28 4.11
N GLN A 34 -1.06 -1.95 4.26
CA GLN A 34 -2.20 -1.45 5.04
C GLN A 34 -1.87 -1.36 6.53
N SER A 35 -1.26 -2.40 7.12
CA SER A 35 -0.95 -2.43 8.56
C SER A 35 0.19 -1.51 8.99
N SER A 36 1.18 -1.31 8.12
CA SER A 36 2.31 -0.41 8.34
C SER A 36 1.99 1.06 8.04
N GLY A 37 0.79 1.37 7.55
CA GLY A 37 0.36 2.72 7.20
C GLY A 37 0.95 3.26 5.88
N MET A 38 1.57 2.41 5.06
CA MET A 38 2.01 2.77 3.71
C MET A 38 0.82 3.06 2.79
N VAL A 39 -0.32 2.40 3.01
CA VAL A 39 -1.59 2.63 2.31
C VAL A 39 -2.67 2.96 3.33
N ASN A 40 -3.43 4.02 3.08
CA ASN A 40 -4.62 4.36 3.85
C ASN A 40 -5.86 3.82 3.13
N ASP A 41 -6.22 2.57 3.42
CA ASP A 41 -7.38 1.88 2.86
C ASP A 41 -8.52 1.76 3.89
N HIS A 42 -8.57 2.70 4.84
CA HIS A 42 -9.72 2.79 5.73
C HIS A 42 -10.98 3.13 4.90
N ILE A 43 -12.11 2.52 5.25
CA ILE A 43 -13.39 2.91 4.67
C ILE A 43 -13.69 4.39 4.98
N VAL A 44 -14.35 5.08 4.05
CA VAL A 44 -14.59 6.54 4.15
C VAL A 44 -15.41 6.96 5.38
N THR A 45 -16.22 6.05 5.92
CA THR A 45 -17.01 6.26 7.14
C THR A 45 -16.22 5.96 8.43
N CYS A 46 -14.98 5.50 8.33
CA CYS A 46 -14.14 5.23 9.49
C CYS A 46 -13.71 6.54 10.16
N PHE A 47 -13.84 6.63 11.48
CA PHE A 47 -13.42 7.79 12.27
C PHE A 47 -11.94 8.18 12.08
N LYS A 48 -11.09 7.23 11.68
CA LYS A 48 -9.66 7.45 11.37
C LYS A 48 -9.37 7.84 9.92
N TYR A 49 -10.32 7.72 8.99
CA TYR A 49 -10.09 7.98 7.56
C TYR A 49 -9.46 9.36 7.31
N ASN A 50 -10.02 10.39 7.94
CA ASN A 50 -9.54 11.77 7.81
C ASN A 50 -8.27 12.05 8.59
N GLU A 51 -8.00 11.35 9.70
CA GLU A 51 -6.77 11.53 10.46
C GLU A 51 -5.57 11.00 9.69
N SER A 52 -5.69 9.80 9.12
CA SER A 52 -4.67 9.14 8.32
C SER A 52 -4.36 9.87 7.00
N ASN A 53 -5.21 10.81 6.58
CA ASN A 53 -4.97 11.67 5.42
C ASN A 53 -4.24 12.98 5.74
N LYS A 54 -4.09 13.37 7.02
CA LYS A 54 -3.47 14.65 7.43
C LYS A 54 -1.94 14.65 7.39
N THR A 55 -1.31 13.49 7.47
CA THR A 55 0.16 13.33 7.50
C THR A 55 0.86 13.53 6.16
N LYS A 56 0.12 13.68 5.05
CA LYS A 56 0.67 13.72 3.67
C LYS A 56 1.00 15.14 3.17
N LYS A 57 1.61 16.00 3.99
CA LYS A 57 2.00 17.37 3.60
C LYS A 57 3.32 17.46 2.79
N GLY A 58 3.73 16.40 2.10
CA GLY A 58 5.03 16.38 1.40
C GLY A 58 5.29 15.25 0.39
N ILE A 59 4.26 14.57 -0.13
CA ILE A 59 4.45 13.58 -1.22
C ILE A 59 3.53 13.98 -2.38
N GLU A 60 4.11 14.66 -3.36
CA GLU A 60 3.39 15.31 -4.47
C GLU A 60 2.87 14.35 -5.55
N ASN A 61 3.24 13.07 -5.52
CA ASN A 61 2.82 12.11 -6.55
C ASN A 61 1.78 11.13 -6.01
N ARG A 62 0.51 11.47 -6.24
CA ARG A 62 -0.66 10.63 -5.95
C ARG A 62 -0.92 9.54 -6.98
N ASP A 63 0.00 9.30 -7.91
CA ASP A 63 -0.22 8.35 -9.01
C ASP A 63 -0.08 6.88 -8.61
N TYR A 64 0.33 6.63 -7.37
CA TYR A 64 0.61 5.32 -6.81
C TYR A 64 -0.33 4.94 -5.64
N LEU A 65 -1.38 5.70 -5.37
CA LEU A 65 -2.38 5.36 -4.36
C LEU A 65 -3.79 5.37 -4.97
#